data_AF-A0A3D3M1D3-F1
#
_entry.id   AF-A0A3D3M1D3-F1
#
_cell.length_a   1.000
_cell.length_b   1.000
_cell.length_c   1.000
_cell.angle_alpha   90.00
_cell.angle_beta   90.00
_cell.angle_gamma   90.00
#
_symmetry.space_group_name_H-M   'P 1'
#
loop_
_entity.id
_entity.type
_entity.pdbx_description
1 polymer ?
#
loop_
_entity_poly.entity_id
_entity_poly.type
_entity_poly.pdbx_seq_one_letter_code
_entity_poly.pdbx_strand_id
1 'polypeptide(L)'
;MPRQNAAFWFTSNFLPGPLAIGFLGPLQGLTFGQSVLAIVPAALLGSLVPALRRSPPCTLLLLPVLLILHMLHLEILSRIAIHLLPGSPQNWLAFALMLVILQALIGPPLLHRAQALLAPLLALVLVLLGFAGPLLLEVDTAQRQPGFAWSTFGLLALLAALWQIVLPALVNQGPAHYLGLSLPGVGLMTLGALMASAIPAVDSVVSLRLLGDRFVPGLGSVAVGLLALAMLGAMAVQGHAQFMALSARPKKTKARVLLLAGFVMSLMVIWTPWY
;
A
#
# COMPACT_ATOMS: atom_id res chain seq x y z
N MET A 1 1.80 -4.11 -25.22
CA MET A 1 1.95 -3.79 -23.78
C MET A 1 2.00 -5.10 -23.01
N PRO A 2 2.90 -5.25 -22.01
CA PRO A 2 2.91 -6.44 -21.17
C PRO A 2 1.53 -6.63 -20.53
N ARG A 3 0.99 -7.86 -20.57
CA ARG A 3 -0.31 -8.17 -19.96
C ARG A 3 -0.19 -8.01 -18.45
N GLN A 4 -1.04 -7.16 -17.88
CA GLN A 4 -1.20 -7.03 -16.44
C GLN A 4 -1.89 -8.29 -15.90
N ASN A 5 -1.09 -9.23 -15.42
CA ASN A 5 -1.57 -10.48 -14.87
C ASN A 5 -1.92 -10.32 -13.39
N ALA A 6 -2.45 -11.40 -12.79
CA ALA A 6 -2.78 -11.43 -11.36
C ALA A 6 -1.59 -11.04 -10.47
N ALA A 7 -0.38 -11.49 -10.82
CA ALA A 7 0.83 -11.25 -10.04
C ALA A 7 1.19 -9.76 -9.96
N PHE A 8 1.09 -9.02 -11.06
CA PHE A 8 1.30 -7.58 -11.08
C PHE A 8 0.35 -6.82 -10.14
N TRP A 9 -0.95 -7.15 -10.20
CA TRP A 9 -1.94 -6.53 -9.33
C TRP A 9 -1.76 -6.94 -7.87
N PHE A 10 -1.32 -8.19 -7.64
CA PHE A 10 -1.01 -8.69 -6.31
C PHE A 10 0.04 -7.82 -5.63
N THR A 11 1.18 -7.61 -6.29
CA THR A 11 2.27 -6.81 -5.71
C THR A 11 1.95 -5.35 -5.61
N SER A 12 1.20 -4.81 -6.59
CA SER A 12 0.83 -3.40 -6.59
C SER A 12 -0.14 -3.04 -5.46
N ASN A 13 -0.89 -4.01 -4.95
CA ASN A 13 -1.80 -3.84 -3.83
C ASN A 13 -1.24 -4.39 -2.50
N PHE A 14 -0.09 -5.05 -2.52
CA PHE A 14 0.60 -5.48 -1.31
C PHE A 14 1.41 -4.31 -0.73
N LEU A 15 0.70 -3.38 -0.09
CA LEU A 15 1.24 -2.12 0.43
C LEU A 15 0.88 -1.94 1.92
N PRO A 16 1.52 -1.00 2.64
CA PRO A 16 1.14 -0.70 4.02
C PRO A 16 -0.28 -0.11 4.16
N GLY A 17 -0.79 0.54 3.12
CA GLY A 17 -2.10 1.20 3.12
C GLY A 17 -3.27 0.29 3.52
N PRO A 18 -3.48 -0.87 2.87
CA PRO A 18 -4.46 -1.87 3.27
C PRO A 18 -4.36 -2.27 4.74
N LEU A 19 -3.15 -2.50 5.24
CA LEU A 19 -2.91 -2.89 6.61
C LEU A 19 -3.32 -1.77 7.59
N ALA A 20 -2.96 -0.52 7.28
CA ALA A 20 -3.38 0.65 8.04
C ALA A 20 -4.90 0.91 8.00
N ILE A 21 -5.56 0.66 6.87
CA ILE A 21 -7.04 0.72 6.77
C ILE A 21 -7.65 -0.31 7.72
N GLY A 22 -7.10 -1.52 7.77
CA GLY A 22 -7.51 -2.57 8.71
C GLY A 22 -7.47 -2.13 10.17
N PHE A 23 -6.49 -1.31 10.55
CA PHE A 23 -6.36 -0.82 11.92
C PHE A 23 -7.52 0.06 12.39
N LEU A 24 -8.15 0.79 11.47
CA LEU A 24 -9.13 1.82 11.82
C LEU A 24 -10.35 1.27 12.54
N GLY A 25 -10.81 0.07 12.21
CA GLY A 25 -11.95 -0.55 12.88
C GLY A 25 -11.69 -0.76 14.37
N PRO A 26 -10.70 -1.58 14.75
CA PRO A 26 -10.40 -1.85 16.15
C PRO A 26 -9.94 -0.64 16.95
N LEU A 27 -9.18 0.27 16.33
CA LEU A 27 -8.77 1.52 16.96
C LEU A 27 -9.94 2.46 17.27
N GLN A 28 -11.07 2.31 16.57
CA GLN A 28 -12.31 3.05 16.81
C GLN A 28 -13.37 2.24 17.57
N GLY A 29 -13.00 1.06 18.09
CA GLY A 29 -13.84 0.27 18.99
C GLY A 29 -14.61 -0.89 18.36
N LEU A 30 -14.53 -1.10 17.04
CA LEU A 30 -15.13 -2.30 16.43
C LEU A 30 -14.35 -3.54 16.80
N THR A 31 -15.03 -4.64 17.14
CA THR A 31 -14.33 -5.93 17.30
C THR A 31 -13.66 -6.37 16.00
N PHE A 32 -12.70 -7.29 16.08
CA PHE A 32 -12.08 -7.90 14.91
C PHE A 32 -13.13 -8.46 13.95
N GLY A 33 -14.12 -9.20 14.48
CA GLY A 33 -15.18 -9.79 13.68
C GLY A 33 -16.01 -8.75 12.93
N GLN A 34 -16.40 -7.65 13.60
CA GLN A 34 -17.11 -6.53 12.97
C GLN A 34 -16.28 -5.85 11.90
N SER A 35 -14.97 -5.70 12.13
CA SER A 35 -14.04 -5.12 11.18
C SER A 35 -13.91 -5.99 9.92
N VAL A 36 -13.80 -7.31 10.08
CA VAL A 36 -13.77 -8.27 8.96
C VAL A 36 -15.05 -8.22 8.15
N LEU A 37 -16.22 -8.13 8.81
CA LEU A 37 -17.52 -8.00 8.14
C LEU A 37 -17.65 -6.70 7.35
N ALA A 38 -17.00 -5.61 7.75
CA ALA A 38 -16.94 -4.38 6.96
C ALA A 38 -15.96 -4.50 5.78
N ILE A 39 -14.76 -5.02 6.04
CA ILE A 39 -13.64 -5.07 5.09
C ILE A 39 -13.92 -6.01 3.92
N VAL A 40 -14.27 -7.27 4.20
CA VAL A 40 -14.28 -8.33 3.17
C VAL A 40 -15.31 -8.02 2.07
N PRO A 41 -16.60 -7.75 2.37
CA PRO A 41 -17.57 -7.45 1.33
C PRO A 41 -17.21 -6.17 0.57
N ALA A 42 -16.80 -5.12 1.28
CA ALA A 42 -16.51 -3.83 0.66
C ALA A 42 -15.29 -3.86 -0.25
N ALA A 43 -14.21 -4.52 0.16
CA ALA A 43 -13.00 -4.69 -0.65
C ALA A 43 -13.26 -5.57 -1.88
N LEU A 44 -14.05 -6.64 -1.74
CA LEU A 44 -14.45 -7.48 -2.87
C LEU A 44 -15.30 -6.70 -3.88
N LEU A 45 -16.34 -5.99 -3.41
CA LEU A 45 -17.18 -5.14 -4.27
C LEU A 45 -16.38 -4.01 -4.92
N GLY A 46 -15.50 -3.34 -4.17
CA GLY A 46 -14.62 -2.30 -4.67
C GLY A 46 -13.67 -2.81 -5.76
N SER A 47 -13.25 -4.07 -5.68
CA SER A 47 -12.40 -4.72 -6.68
C SER A 47 -13.14 -5.08 -7.98
N LEU A 48 -14.47 -5.23 -7.94
CA LEU A 48 -15.28 -5.53 -9.15
C LEU A 48 -15.33 -4.34 -10.11
N VAL A 49 -15.40 -3.11 -9.59
CA VAL A 49 -15.49 -1.89 -10.41
C VAL A 49 -14.35 -1.78 -11.43
N PRO A 50 -13.06 -1.80 -11.04
CA PRO A 50 -11.94 -1.75 -11.98
C PRO A 50 -11.72 -3.04 -12.77
N ALA A 51 -12.30 -4.17 -12.33
CA ALA A 51 -12.24 -5.42 -13.08
C ALA A 51 -13.23 -5.45 -14.25
N LEU A 52 -14.43 -4.89 -14.07
CA LEU A 52 -15.49 -4.88 -15.08
C LEU A 52 -15.39 -3.70 -16.05
N ARG A 53 -14.77 -2.59 -15.63
CA ARG A 53 -14.62 -1.39 -16.45
C ARG A 53 -13.21 -0.85 -16.35
N ARG A 54 -12.71 -0.33 -17.47
CA ARG A 54 -11.48 0.47 -17.47
C ARG A 54 -11.73 1.69 -16.58
N SER A 55 -10.88 1.89 -15.57
CA SER A 55 -10.94 3.10 -14.77
C SER A 55 -10.82 4.32 -15.70
N PRO A 56 -11.68 5.34 -15.53
CA PRO A 56 -11.58 6.55 -16.34
C PRO A 56 -10.18 7.15 -16.16
N PRO A 57 -9.61 7.84 -17.17
CA PRO A 57 -8.32 8.50 -17.07
C PRO A 57 -8.42 9.74 -16.16
N CYS A 58 -8.72 9.50 -14.88
CA CYS A 58 -8.78 10.49 -13.81
C CYS A 58 -7.43 10.66 -13.13
N THR A 59 -6.35 10.12 -13.73
CA THR A 59 -5.00 10.11 -13.18
C THR A 59 -4.54 11.52 -12.75
N LEU A 60 -4.93 12.57 -13.49
CA LEU A 60 -4.67 13.96 -13.11
C LEU A 60 -5.51 14.46 -11.92
N LEU A 61 -6.79 14.08 -11.84
CA LEU A 61 -7.65 14.42 -10.69
C LEU A 61 -7.15 13.74 -9.41
N LEU A 62 -6.53 12.56 -9.57
CA LEU A 62 -5.92 11.81 -8.49
C LEU A 62 -4.46 12.21 -8.21
N LEU A 63 -3.91 13.22 -8.90
CA LEU A 63 -2.54 13.67 -8.67
C LEU A 63 -2.29 14.05 -7.20
N PRO A 64 -3.18 14.81 -6.51
CA PRO A 64 -2.97 15.13 -5.09
C PRO A 64 -2.92 13.87 -4.22
N VAL A 65 -3.82 12.92 -4.47
CA VAL A 65 -3.87 11.64 -3.75
C VAL A 65 -2.58 10.85 -3.96
N LEU A 66 -2.10 10.79 -5.20
CA LEU A 66 -0.86 10.10 -5.53
C LEU A 66 0.34 10.72 -4.81
N LEU A 67 0.46 12.05 -4.82
CA LEU A 67 1.58 12.74 -4.16
C LEU A 67 1.58 12.44 -2.67
N ILE A 68 0.42 12.51 -2.02
CA ILE A 68 0.27 12.15 -0.59
C ILE A 68 0.70 10.69 -0.35
N LEU A 69 0.23 9.75 -1.18
CA LEU A 69 0.62 8.34 -1.06
C LEU A 69 2.12 8.15 -1.24
N HIS A 70 2.75 8.83 -2.20
CA HIS A 70 4.21 8.77 -2.38
C HIS A 70 4.97 9.33 -1.19
N MET A 71 4.51 10.43 -0.58
CA MET A 71 5.12 10.97 0.64
C MET A 71 5.03 9.97 1.79
N LEU A 72 3.84 9.39 2.02
CA LEU A 72 3.64 8.36 3.03
C LEU A 72 4.50 7.13 2.78
N HIS A 73 4.61 6.69 1.52
CA HIS A 73 5.46 5.55 1.16
C HIS A 73 6.94 5.82 1.43
N LEU A 74 7.45 7.03 1.13
CA LEU A 74 8.84 7.39 1.43
C LEU A 74 9.13 7.39 2.94
N GLU A 75 8.18 7.89 3.73
CA GLU A 75 8.29 7.88 5.20
C GLU A 75 8.26 6.45 5.76
N ILE A 76 7.40 5.59 5.24
CA ILE A 76 7.35 4.18 5.65
C ILE A 76 8.61 3.43 5.20
N LEU A 77 9.13 3.71 4.00
CA LEU A 77 10.38 3.13 3.51
C LEU A 77 11.56 3.50 4.42
N SER A 78 11.66 4.76 4.85
CA SER A 78 12.71 5.18 5.78
C SER A 78 12.58 4.49 7.14
N ARG A 79 11.36 4.34 7.66
CA ARG A 79 11.09 3.55 8.88
C ARG A 79 11.50 2.09 8.72
N ILE A 80 11.10 1.42 7.63
CA ILE A 80 11.50 0.04 7.35
C ILE A 80 13.03 -0.08 7.36
N ALA A 81 13.73 0.84 6.70
CA ALA A 81 15.17 0.81 6.57
C ALA A 81 15.89 0.93 7.92
N ILE A 82 15.46 1.84 8.81
CA ILE A 82 16.04 1.98 10.16
C ILE A 82 15.85 0.72 11.00
N HIS A 83 14.75 0.01 10.82
CA HIS A 83 14.51 -1.24 11.56
C HIS A 83 15.33 -2.42 11.05
N LEU A 84 15.77 -2.39 9.79
CA LEU A 84 16.53 -3.47 9.17
C LEU A 84 18.05 -3.21 9.12
N LEU A 85 18.46 -1.95 9.00
CA LEU A 85 19.82 -1.55 8.69
C LEU A 85 20.24 -0.32 9.52
N PRO A 86 21.53 -0.20 9.87
CA PRO A 86 22.03 0.98 10.57
C PRO A 86 21.98 2.22 9.67
N GLY A 87 21.63 3.38 10.24
CA GLY A 87 21.64 4.65 9.50
C GLY A 87 20.69 5.68 10.10
N SER A 88 20.64 6.86 9.48
CA SER A 88 19.70 7.92 9.84
C SER A 88 18.46 7.90 8.92
N PRO A 89 17.29 8.36 9.40
CA PRO A 89 16.08 8.48 8.56
C PRO A 89 16.30 9.30 7.29
N GLN A 90 17.07 10.39 7.40
CA GLN A 90 17.36 11.30 6.29
C GLN A 90 18.14 10.60 5.17
N ASN A 91 19.15 9.80 5.53
CA ASN A 91 19.94 9.04 4.57
C ASN A 91 19.07 8.01 3.83
N TRP A 92 18.21 7.30 4.57
CA TRP A 92 17.32 6.31 3.98
C TRP A 92 16.25 6.92 3.08
N LEU A 93 15.74 8.09 3.44
CA LEU A 93 14.80 8.81 2.60
C LEU A 93 15.47 9.25 1.30
N ALA A 94 16.66 9.86 1.37
CA ALA A 94 17.43 10.25 0.18
C ALA A 94 17.74 9.04 -0.72
N PHE A 95 18.09 7.90 -0.11
CA PHE A 95 18.32 6.65 -0.82
C PHE A 95 17.05 6.11 -1.50
N ALA A 96 15.92 6.08 -0.80
CA ALA A 96 14.64 5.66 -1.36
C ALA A 96 14.22 6.54 -2.54
N LEU A 97 14.41 7.86 -2.43
CA LEU A 97 14.15 8.78 -3.52
C LEU A 97 15.05 8.50 -4.74
N MET A 98 16.35 8.29 -4.51
CA MET A 98 17.29 7.91 -5.58
C MET A 98 16.83 6.62 -6.28
N LEU A 99 16.42 5.60 -5.53
CA LEU A 99 15.91 4.35 -6.10
C LEU A 99 14.66 4.56 -6.94
N VAL A 100 13.69 5.35 -6.48
CA VAL A 100 12.46 5.65 -7.25
C VAL A 100 12.81 6.36 -8.57
N ILE A 101 13.74 7.32 -8.55
CA ILE A 101 14.20 8.02 -9.76
C ILE A 101 14.86 7.03 -10.73
N LEU A 102 15.80 6.22 -10.25
CA LEU A 102 16.48 5.22 -11.08
C LEU A 102 15.49 4.22 -11.67
N GLN A 103 14.53 3.78 -10.88
CA GLN A 103 13.52 2.83 -11.29
C GLN A 103 12.57 3.40 -12.36
N ALA A 104 12.28 4.71 -12.31
CA ALA A 104 11.55 5.39 -13.36
C ALA A 104 12.28 5.39 -14.72
N LEU A 105 13.62 5.29 -14.73
CA LEU A 105 14.45 5.24 -15.95
C LEU A 105 14.52 3.84 -16.58
N ILE A 106 14.39 2.77 -15.78
CA ILE A 106 14.52 1.37 -16.21
C ILE A 106 13.38 0.93 -17.16
N GLY A 107 12.28 1.68 -17.19
CA GLY A 107 11.17 1.50 -18.13
C GLY A 107 10.17 0.39 -17.77
N PRO A 108 8.96 0.39 -18.37
CA PRO A 108 7.85 -0.46 -17.93
C PRO A 108 8.08 -1.99 -17.97
N PRO A 109 8.73 -2.59 -18.99
CA PRO A 109 8.79 -4.04 -19.11
C PRO A 109 9.51 -4.73 -17.95
N LEU A 110 10.62 -4.14 -17.50
CA LEU A 110 11.42 -4.66 -16.38
C LEU A 110 10.68 -4.47 -15.05
N LEU A 111 9.96 -3.36 -14.88
CA LEU A 111 9.13 -3.11 -13.71
C LEU A 111 8.03 -4.14 -13.54
N HIS A 112 7.27 -4.39 -14.60
CA HIS A 112 6.21 -5.41 -14.58
C HIS A 112 6.76 -6.80 -14.30
N ARG A 113 7.94 -7.14 -14.84
CA ARG A 113 8.59 -8.42 -14.58
C ARG A 113 9.06 -8.54 -13.13
N ALA A 114 9.69 -7.50 -12.59
CA ALA A 114 10.15 -7.48 -11.20
C ALA A 114 8.97 -7.64 -10.22
N GLN A 115 7.87 -6.92 -10.47
CA GLN A 115 6.65 -7.06 -9.70
C GLN A 115 6.05 -8.47 -9.81
N ALA A 116 5.95 -9.03 -11.02
CA ALA A 116 5.45 -10.39 -11.19
C ALA A 116 6.28 -11.44 -10.45
N LEU A 117 7.61 -11.29 -10.39
CA LEU A 117 8.52 -12.17 -9.65
C LEU A 117 8.39 -12.04 -8.13
N LEU A 118 8.03 -10.84 -7.66
CA LEU A 118 7.86 -10.56 -6.24
C LEU A 118 6.54 -11.14 -5.69
N ALA A 119 5.52 -11.29 -6.53
CA ALA A 119 4.19 -11.78 -6.15
C ALA A 119 4.17 -13.11 -5.38
N PRO A 120 4.83 -14.20 -5.82
CA PRO A 120 4.80 -15.47 -5.07
C PRO A 120 5.42 -15.35 -3.68
N LEU A 121 6.49 -14.54 -3.54
CA LEU A 121 7.13 -14.32 -2.25
C LEU A 121 6.20 -13.55 -1.30
N LEU A 122 5.54 -12.51 -1.79
CA LEU A 122 4.57 -11.74 -1.02
C LEU A 122 3.34 -12.57 -0.66
N ALA A 123 2.86 -13.42 -1.57
CA ALA A 123 1.75 -14.33 -1.31
C ALA A 123 2.11 -15.35 -0.21
N LEU A 124 3.31 -15.91 -0.27
CA LEU A 124 3.82 -16.79 0.78
C LEU A 124 3.87 -16.07 2.14
N VAL A 125 4.46 -14.87 2.18
CA VAL A 125 4.50 -14.06 3.41
C VAL A 125 3.10 -13.74 3.93
N LEU A 126 2.16 -13.38 3.05
CA LEU A 126 0.78 -13.11 3.44
C LEU A 126 0.13 -14.32 4.10
N VAL A 127 0.31 -15.51 3.51
CA VAL A 127 -0.23 -16.76 4.05
C VAL A 127 0.40 -17.07 5.40
N LEU A 128 1.73 -16.99 5.52
CA LEU A 128 2.43 -17.26 6.78
C LEU A 128 2.01 -16.29 7.88
N LEU A 129 1.90 -15.00 7.58
CA LEU A 129 1.43 -14.00 8.55
C LEU A 129 -0.06 -14.15 8.87
N GLY A 130 -0.86 -14.59 7.90
CA GLY A 130 -2.28 -14.92 8.08
C GLY A 130 -2.49 -16.10 9.03
N PHE A 131 -1.55 -17.07 9.07
CA PHE A 131 -1.53 -18.11 10.10
C PHE A 131 -0.93 -17.61 11.43
N ALA A 132 0.16 -16.84 11.36
CA ALA A 132 0.84 -16.31 12.54
C ALA A 132 -0.12 -15.49 13.43
N GLY A 133 -0.95 -14.64 12.83
CA GLY A 133 -1.89 -13.79 13.55
C GLY A 133 -2.77 -14.56 14.52
N PRO A 134 -3.69 -15.44 14.05
CA PRO A 134 -4.59 -16.17 14.93
C PRO A 134 -3.90 -17.14 15.89
N LEU A 135 -2.68 -17.61 15.56
CA LEU A 135 -1.92 -18.52 16.43
C LEU A 135 -1.18 -17.81 17.56
N LEU A 136 -0.82 -16.53 17.39
CA LEU A 136 0.01 -15.78 18.34
C LEU A 136 -0.71 -14.62 19.02
N LEU A 137 -1.81 -14.15 18.43
CA LEU A 137 -2.57 -12.99 18.90
C LEU A 137 -3.93 -13.45 19.44
N GLU A 138 -4.25 -12.97 20.63
CA GLU A 138 -5.57 -13.12 21.21
C GLU A 138 -6.43 -11.94 20.76
N VAL A 139 -7.61 -12.25 20.21
CA VAL A 139 -8.46 -11.27 19.54
C VAL A 139 -9.08 -10.29 20.55
N ASP A 140 -9.17 -9.01 20.18
CA ASP A 140 -9.84 -7.94 20.94
C ASP A 140 -9.23 -7.62 22.32
N THR A 141 -8.04 -8.13 22.65
CA THR A 141 -7.37 -7.90 23.95
C THR A 141 -6.84 -6.48 24.13
N ALA A 142 -6.56 -5.75 23.05
CA ALA A 142 -6.09 -4.36 23.13
C ALA A 142 -7.24 -3.36 23.27
N GLN A 143 -8.50 -3.80 23.11
CA GLN A 143 -9.66 -2.93 23.12
C GLN A 143 -10.11 -2.63 24.55
N ARG A 144 -10.14 -1.35 24.90
CA ARG A 144 -10.59 -0.93 26.25
C ARG A 144 -12.10 -0.92 26.42
N GLN A 145 -12.85 -0.66 25.34
CA GLN A 145 -14.31 -0.61 25.31
C GLN A 145 -14.82 -1.03 23.92
N PRO A 146 -14.93 -2.34 23.63
CA PRO A 146 -15.48 -2.79 22.37
C PRO A 146 -16.95 -2.36 22.25
N GLY A 147 -17.32 -1.77 21.12
CA GLY A 147 -18.65 -1.22 20.90
C GLY A 147 -18.94 -1.09 19.41
N PHE A 148 -20.14 -1.49 19.00
CA PHE A 148 -20.54 -1.35 17.60
C PHE A 148 -21.00 0.08 17.31
N ALA A 149 -20.38 0.70 16.30
CA ALA A 149 -20.78 2.00 15.78
C ALA A 149 -20.94 1.95 14.26
N TRP A 150 -22.14 2.30 13.77
CA TRP A 150 -22.44 2.34 12.33
C TRP A 150 -21.54 3.29 11.54
N SER A 151 -21.15 4.42 12.14
CA SER A 151 -20.24 5.39 11.53
C SER A 151 -18.86 4.78 11.26
N THR A 152 -18.28 4.11 12.25
CA THR A 152 -16.99 3.43 12.12
C THR A 152 -17.06 2.25 11.15
N PHE A 153 -18.13 1.44 11.23
CA PHE A 153 -18.34 0.31 10.31
C PHE A 153 -18.45 0.80 8.86
N GLY A 154 -19.27 1.83 8.63
CA GLY A 154 -19.44 2.44 7.31
C GLY A 154 -18.18 3.10 6.78
N LEU A 155 -17.43 3.82 7.63
CA LEU A 155 -16.15 4.44 7.26
C LEU A 155 -15.11 3.39 6.86
N LEU A 156 -14.97 2.32 7.65
CA LEU A 156 -14.04 1.23 7.35
C LEU A 156 -14.40 0.53 6.03
N ALA A 157 -15.67 0.21 5.83
CA ALA A 157 -16.17 -0.36 4.58
C ALA A 157 -15.90 0.58 3.39
N LEU A 158 -16.20 1.87 3.53
CA LEU A 158 -15.96 2.87 2.49
C LEU A 158 -14.48 2.96 2.12
N LEU A 159 -13.58 3.04 3.11
CA LEU A 159 -12.14 3.12 2.88
C LEU A 159 -11.59 1.84 2.23
N ALA A 160 -12.06 0.66 2.66
CA ALA A 160 -11.71 -0.62 2.06
C ALA A 160 -12.13 -0.68 0.57
N ALA A 161 -13.34 -0.25 0.24
CA ALA A 161 -13.81 -0.18 -1.14
C ALA A 161 -13.05 0.87 -1.97
N LEU A 162 -12.88 2.09 -1.44
CA LEU A 162 -12.20 3.19 -2.13
C LEU A 162 -10.75 2.85 -2.44
N TRP A 163 -10.04 2.18 -1.53
CA TRP A 163 -8.68 1.73 -1.79
C TRP A 163 -8.60 0.85 -3.04
N GLN A 164 -9.50 -0.12 -3.15
CA GLN A 164 -9.55 -1.05 -4.28
C GLN A 164 -9.95 -0.36 -5.59
N ILE A 165 -10.77 0.69 -5.53
CA ILE A 165 -11.20 1.47 -6.70
C ILE A 165 -10.09 2.42 -7.18
N VAL A 166 -9.44 3.12 -6.25
CA VAL A 166 -8.47 4.18 -6.55
C VAL A 166 -7.15 3.60 -7.05
N LEU A 167 -6.68 2.49 -6.48
CA LEU A 167 -5.37 1.93 -6.81
C LEU A 167 -5.23 1.64 -8.32
N PRO A 168 -6.17 0.96 -9.01
CA PRO A 168 -6.09 0.77 -10.46
C PRO A 168 -6.17 2.05 -11.28
N ALA A 169 -6.91 3.06 -10.80
CA ALA A 169 -7.01 4.36 -11.47
C ALA A 169 -5.68 5.14 -11.45
N LEU A 170 -4.83 4.92 -10.43
CA LEU A 170 -3.48 5.49 -10.34
C LEU A 170 -2.49 4.87 -11.33
N VAL A 171 -2.72 3.62 -11.73
CA VAL A 171 -1.86 2.87 -12.66
C VAL A 171 -2.27 3.07 -14.13
N ASN A 172 -3.52 3.46 -14.41
CA ASN A 172 -4.04 3.88 -15.72
C ASN A 172 -3.73 2.96 -16.92
N GLN A 173 -3.80 1.63 -16.73
CA GLN A 173 -3.30 0.67 -17.73
C GLN A 173 -4.28 -0.49 -18.05
N GLY A 174 -5.59 -0.21 -18.09
CA GLY A 174 -6.61 -1.20 -18.47
C GLY A 174 -7.36 -1.79 -17.27
N PRO A 175 -8.21 -2.81 -17.47
CA PRO A 175 -8.97 -3.43 -16.39
C PRO A 175 -8.05 -4.20 -15.43
N ALA A 176 -8.36 -4.14 -14.15
CA ALA A 176 -7.59 -4.83 -13.12
C ALA A 176 -7.93 -6.33 -13.06
N HIS A 177 -6.94 -7.16 -12.74
CA HIS A 177 -7.20 -8.58 -12.49
C HIS A 177 -7.83 -8.74 -11.10
N TYR A 178 -9.10 -9.16 -11.04
CA TYR A 178 -9.89 -9.20 -9.82
C TYR A 178 -9.17 -9.89 -8.65
N LEU A 179 -8.72 -11.13 -8.82
CA LEU A 179 -8.03 -11.87 -7.75
C LEU A 179 -6.67 -11.27 -7.36
N GLY A 180 -5.97 -10.69 -8.33
CA GLY A 180 -4.67 -10.07 -8.06
C GLY A 180 -4.87 -8.81 -7.21
N LEU A 181 -5.96 -8.10 -7.44
CA LEU A 181 -6.32 -6.92 -6.66
C LEU A 181 -6.91 -7.28 -5.30
N SER A 182 -7.93 -8.15 -5.24
CA SER A 182 -8.70 -8.38 -4.04
C SER A 182 -7.95 -9.17 -2.96
N LEU A 183 -7.22 -10.23 -3.32
CA LEU A 183 -6.53 -11.11 -2.36
C LEU A 183 -5.55 -10.39 -1.42
N PRO A 184 -4.55 -9.62 -1.92
CA PRO A 184 -3.61 -8.93 -1.03
C PRO A 184 -4.30 -7.85 -0.20
N GLY A 185 -5.27 -7.13 -0.77
CA GLY A 185 -5.95 -6.05 -0.07
C GLY A 185 -6.84 -6.57 1.05
N VAL A 186 -7.65 -7.60 0.80
CA VAL A 186 -8.45 -8.27 1.84
C VAL A 186 -7.54 -8.88 2.89
N GLY A 187 -6.52 -9.63 2.47
CA GLY A 187 -5.60 -10.30 3.40
C GLY A 187 -4.89 -9.32 4.33
N LEU A 188 -4.34 -8.22 3.80
CA LEU A 188 -3.65 -7.21 4.59
C LEU A 188 -4.60 -6.38 5.46
N MET A 189 -5.79 -6.00 4.97
CA MET A 189 -6.78 -5.29 5.79
C MET A 189 -7.27 -6.16 6.95
N THR A 190 -7.55 -7.43 6.70
CA THR A 190 -7.95 -8.38 7.75
C THR A 190 -6.81 -8.63 8.74
N LEU A 191 -5.58 -8.83 8.27
CA LEU A 191 -4.41 -8.95 9.13
C LEU A 191 -4.21 -7.68 9.98
N GLY A 192 -4.39 -6.50 9.39
CA GLY A 192 -4.36 -5.23 10.08
C GLY A 192 -5.41 -5.16 11.19
N ALA A 193 -6.67 -5.49 10.89
CA ALA A 193 -7.73 -5.53 11.89
C ALA A 193 -7.41 -6.50 13.04
N LEU A 194 -6.84 -7.67 12.75
CA LEU A 194 -6.42 -8.61 13.79
C LEU A 194 -5.31 -8.03 14.67
N MET A 195 -4.29 -7.44 14.04
CA MET A 195 -3.17 -6.84 14.78
C MET A 195 -3.63 -5.67 15.65
N ALA A 196 -4.51 -4.80 15.14
CA ALA A 196 -5.02 -3.65 15.89
C ALA A 196 -5.96 -4.03 17.02
N SER A 197 -6.66 -5.17 16.92
CA SER A 197 -7.53 -5.64 18.01
C SER A 197 -6.73 -6.30 19.14
N ALA A 198 -5.55 -6.86 18.85
CA ALA A 198 -4.73 -7.60 19.80
C ALA A 198 -3.52 -6.83 20.35
N ILE A 199 -2.94 -5.90 19.57
CA ILE A 199 -1.69 -5.21 19.88
C ILE A 199 -1.97 -3.75 20.27
N PRO A 200 -1.63 -3.32 21.51
CA PRO A 200 -1.74 -1.92 21.89
C PRO A 200 -0.70 -1.08 21.13
N ALA A 201 -1.09 0.11 20.68
CA ALA A 201 -0.24 1.01 19.88
C ALA A 201 0.33 0.33 18.62
N VAL A 202 -0.55 -0.29 17.83
CA VAL A 202 -0.18 -0.98 16.58
C VAL A 202 0.51 -0.03 15.58
N ASP A 203 1.57 -0.52 14.95
CA ASP A 203 2.31 0.17 13.89
C ASP A 203 2.46 -0.73 12.66
N SER A 204 2.34 -0.15 11.47
CA SER A 204 2.33 -0.91 10.21
C SER A 204 3.64 -1.62 9.88
N VAL A 205 4.77 -1.16 10.43
CA VAL A 205 6.10 -1.73 10.19
C VAL A 205 6.54 -2.56 11.39
N VAL A 206 6.56 -1.95 12.58
CA VAL A 206 7.10 -2.57 13.79
C VAL A 206 6.25 -3.76 14.20
N SER A 207 4.93 -3.60 14.28
CA SER A 207 4.06 -4.70 14.71
C SER A 207 4.05 -5.84 13.70
N LEU A 208 4.14 -5.54 12.39
CA LEU A 208 4.19 -6.56 11.33
C LEU A 208 5.48 -7.37 11.41
N ARG A 209 6.61 -6.68 11.60
CA ARG A 209 7.92 -7.31 11.78
C ARG A 209 7.94 -8.18 13.04
N LEU A 210 7.49 -7.66 14.18
CA LEU A 210 7.48 -8.41 15.43
C LEU A 210 6.56 -9.64 15.37
N LEU A 211 5.38 -9.51 14.74
CA LEU A 211 4.48 -10.63 14.53
C LEU A 211 5.15 -11.74 13.71
N GLY A 212 5.78 -11.38 12.59
CA GLY A 212 6.47 -12.34 11.74
C GLY A 212 7.67 -12.99 12.43
N ASP A 213 8.54 -12.18 13.05
CA ASP A 213 9.76 -12.67 13.72
C ASP A 213 9.44 -13.55 14.95
N ARG A 214 8.28 -13.35 15.60
CA ARG A 214 7.78 -14.22 16.68
C ARG A 214 7.27 -15.56 16.16
N PHE A 215 6.73 -15.60 14.95
CA PHE A 215 6.24 -16.84 14.33
C PHE A 215 7.39 -17.71 13.80
N VAL A 216 8.26 -17.10 12.99
CA VAL A 216 9.47 -17.73 12.46
C VAL A 216 10.59 -16.69 12.50
N PRO A 217 11.75 -17.00 13.11
CA PRO A 217 12.86 -16.06 13.17
C PRO A 217 13.25 -15.51 11.79
N GLY A 218 13.21 -14.18 11.65
CA GLY A 218 13.55 -13.46 10.42
C GLY A 218 12.41 -13.31 9.41
N LEU A 219 11.27 -14.00 9.58
CA LEU A 219 10.11 -13.87 8.67
C LEU A 219 9.58 -12.44 8.63
N GLY A 220 9.48 -11.78 9.78
CA GLY A 220 8.97 -10.41 9.86
C GLY A 220 9.92 -9.42 9.19
N SER A 221 11.22 -9.62 9.38
CA SER A 221 12.25 -8.82 8.71
C SER A 221 12.22 -9.00 7.17
N VAL A 222 12.03 -10.23 6.69
CA VAL A 222 11.80 -10.51 5.26
C VAL A 222 10.50 -9.88 4.76
N ALA A 223 9.42 -9.98 5.55
CA ALA A 223 8.11 -9.44 5.18
C ALA A 223 8.16 -7.94 4.93
N VAL A 224 8.74 -7.16 5.85
CA VAL A 224 8.87 -5.69 5.69
C VAL A 224 9.86 -5.32 4.59
N GLY A 225 10.91 -6.12 4.35
CA GLY A 225 11.83 -5.92 3.23
C GLY A 225 11.16 -6.13 1.87
N LEU A 226 10.37 -7.20 1.72
CA LEU A 226 9.60 -7.45 0.49
C LEU A 226 8.49 -6.39 0.30
N LEU A 227 7.86 -5.93 1.39
CA LEU A 227 6.92 -4.81 1.37
C LEU A 227 7.57 -3.53 0.84
N ALA A 228 8.80 -3.22 1.27
CA ALA A 228 9.55 -2.08 0.75
C ALA A 228 9.81 -2.19 -0.76
N LEU A 229 10.18 -3.37 -1.26
CA LEU A 229 10.35 -3.61 -2.70
C LEU A 229 9.03 -3.45 -3.48
N ALA A 230 7.92 -3.94 -2.91
CA ALA A 230 6.59 -3.79 -3.50
C ALA A 230 6.19 -2.31 -3.61
N MET A 231 6.44 -1.54 -2.55
CA MET A 231 6.20 -0.09 -2.50
C MET A 231 7.00 0.66 -3.55
N LEU A 232 8.31 0.41 -3.67
CA LEU A 232 9.16 1.02 -4.69
C LEU A 232 8.64 0.73 -6.10
N GLY A 233 8.26 -0.53 -6.36
CA GLY A 233 7.62 -0.94 -7.62
C GLY A 233 6.31 -0.20 -7.88
N ALA A 234 5.42 -0.13 -6.90
CA ALA A 234 4.14 0.56 -7.02
C ALA A 234 4.31 2.05 -7.32
N MET A 235 5.22 2.72 -6.60
CA MET A 235 5.55 4.14 -6.82
C MET A 235 6.08 4.38 -8.24
N ALA A 236 6.98 3.52 -8.73
CA ALA A 236 7.54 3.64 -10.08
C ALA A 236 6.46 3.46 -11.16
N VAL A 237 5.57 2.48 -11.00
CA VAL A 237 4.46 2.22 -11.94
C VAL A 237 3.47 3.39 -11.95
N GLN A 238 3.07 3.90 -10.78
CA GLN A 238 2.16 5.04 -10.66
C GLN A 238 2.78 6.33 -11.21
N GLY A 239 4.06 6.57 -10.92
CA GLY A 239 4.82 7.70 -11.46
C GLY A 239 4.92 7.66 -12.98
N HIS A 240 5.18 6.49 -13.56
CA HIS A 240 5.19 6.31 -15.01
C HIS A 240 3.82 6.59 -15.64
N ALA A 241 2.74 6.09 -15.02
CA ALA A 241 1.36 6.31 -15.49
C ALA A 241 1.00 7.81 -15.51
N GLN A 242 1.39 8.57 -14.49
CA GLN A 242 1.24 10.03 -14.47
C GLN A 242 2.04 10.71 -15.56
N PHE A 243 3.31 10.35 -15.72
CA PHE A 243 4.18 10.93 -16.73
C PHE A 243 3.59 10.75 -18.13
N MET A 244 3.08 9.55 -18.44
CA MET A 244 2.38 9.29 -19.69
C MET A 244 1.11 10.13 -19.83
N ALA A 245 0.26 10.19 -18.80
CA ALA A 245 -0.97 11.00 -18.82
C ALA A 245 -0.71 12.49 -19.06
N LEU A 246 0.38 13.03 -18.52
CA LEU A 246 0.79 14.42 -18.69
C LEU A 246 1.44 14.67 -20.06
N SER A 247 2.23 13.71 -20.55
CA SER A 247 2.89 13.79 -21.86
C SER A 247 1.94 13.66 -23.05
N ALA A 248 0.81 12.98 -22.87
CA ALA A 248 -0.22 12.79 -23.90
C ALA A 248 -0.98 14.09 -24.25
N ARG A 249 -0.82 15.18 -23.47
CA ARG A 249 -1.42 16.47 -23.80
C ARG A 249 -0.53 17.26 -24.78
N PRO A 250 -1.13 17.89 -25.83
CA PRO A 250 -0.37 18.62 -26.83
C PRO A 250 0.44 19.77 -26.22
N LYS A 251 1.71 19.85 -26.62
CA LYS A 251 2.72 20.91 -26.39
C LYS A 251 2.28 22.09 -25.50
N LYS A 252 2.32 21.94 -24.18
CA LYS A 252 2.55 23.08 -23.28
C LYS A 252 3.60 22.73 -22.24
N THR A 253 4.76 23.37 -22.38
CA THR A 253 5.94 23.36 -21.51
C THR A 253 5.59 23.49 -20.02
N LYS A 254 4.45 24.12 -19.71
CA LYS A 254 3.88 24.26 -18.36
C LYS A 254 3.59 22.93 -17.66
N ALA A 255 3.20 21.87 -18.38
CA ALA A 255 2.93 20.56 -17.77
C ALA A 255 4.21 19.85 -17.30
N ARG A 256 5.33 20.01 -18.04
CA ARG A 256 6.65 19.53 -17.60
C ARG A 256 7.18 20.32 -16.42
N VAL A 257 6.96 21.64 -16.42
CA VAL A 257 7.29 22.53 -15.29
C VAL A 257 6.45 22.21 -14.06
N LEU A 258 5.16 21.86 -14.20
CA LEU A 258 4.31 21.42 -13.09
C LEU A 258 4.70 20.04 -12.54
N LEU A 259 5.21 19.13 -13.38
CA LEU A 259 5.78 17.86 -12.91
C LEU A 259 7.07 18.07 -12.15
N LEU A 260 7.98 18.89 -12.70
CA LEU A 260 9.22 19.24 -12.05
C LEU A 260 8.93 20.02 -10.75
N ALA A 261 7.99 20.94 -10.77
CA ALA A 261 7.56 21.70 -9.60
C ALA A 261 6.84 20.81 -8.57
N GLY A 262 5.97 19.90 -8.99
CA GLY A 262 5.31 18.95 -8.09
C GLY A 262 6.32 18.00 -7.44
N PHE A 263 7.28 17.50 -8.21
CA PHE A 263 8.39 16.69 -7.72
C PHE A 263 9.33 17.49 -6.79
N VAL A 264 9.68 18.73 -7.15
CA VAL A 264 10.48 19.67 -6.33
C VAL A 264 9.74 20.09 -5.06
N MET A 265 8.43 20.29 -5.11
CA MET A 265 7.61 20.59 -3.93
C MET A 265 7.51 19.37 -3.01
N SER A 266 7.40 18.16 -3.58
CA SER A 266 7.48 16.90 -2.81
C SER A 266 8.83 16.80 -2.09
N LEU A 267 9.92 17.15 -2.79
CA LEU A 267 11.28 17.27 -2.26
C LEU A 267 11.40 18.34 -1.15
N MET A 268 10.76 19.50 -1.30
CA MET A 268 10.82 20.59 -0.31
C MET A 268 10.03 20.28 0.96
N VAL A 269 8.88 19.60 0.86
CA VAL A 269 8.09 19.18 2.04
C VAL A 269 8.80 18.09 2.85
N ILE A 270 9.67 17.30 2.20
CA ILE A 270 10.56 16.34 2.86
C ILE A 270 11.71 17.03 3.61
N TRP A 271 12.14 18.21 3.15
CA TRP A 271 13.27 18.95 3.69
C TRP A 271 12.88 19.96 4.78
N THR A 272 11.59 20.21 4.99
CA THR A 272 11.11 20.95 6.16
C THR A 272 11.08 20.04 7.39
N PRO A 273 11.94 20.26 8.40
CA PRO A 273 11.83 19.54 9.66
C PRO A 273 10.47 19.89 10.30
N TRP A 274 9.59 18.90 10.39
CA TRP A 274 8.44 18.96 11.27
C TRP A 274 8.97 18.75 12.68
N TYR A 275 9.32 19.86 13.34
CA TYR A 275 9.61 19.91 14.78
C TYR A 275 8.34 19.61 15.58
#